data_AF-J3MPP9-F1
#
_entry.id   AF-J3MPP9-F1
#
_cell.length_a   1.000
_cell.length_b   1.000
_cell.length_c   1.000
_cell.angle_alpha   90.00
_cell.angle_beta   90.00
_cell.angle_gamma   90.00
#
_symmetry.space_group_name_H-M   'P 1'
#
loop_
_entity.id
_entity.type
_entity.pdbx_description
1 polymer ?
#
loop_
_entity_poly.entity_id
_entity_poly.type
_entity_poly.pdbx_seq_one_letter_code
_entity_poly.pdbx_strand_id
1 'polypeptide(L)'
;MASSMATAAASLSPPVLSAERPAARGGLFFPGSPASSRTLCLKSARRSGFSPATRKPRSLPRATKAVVAVKDDPLKVMIAGAPASGKGTQCELIKTKYDLVHISAGDLLRAEIAAGSENGKRAKEFMEKGQLVPDEIVVNMVKGRLLQPDAQEKGWLLDGYPRSYSQAMALETLGIRPDIFILLDVPDEILVERVVGRRLDPVTGKIYHLKYSPPENEEIASRLTQRFDDTEEKVKLRLQTHYQNVESLLSIYEDVIVKVKGDALVDDVFADIDKELTSSLDKKTEVVASA
;
A
#
# COMPACT_ATOMS: atom_id res chain seq x y z
N MET A 1 34.34 -34.34 51.88
CA MET A 1 35.29 -33.23 52.10
C MET A 1 35.08 -32.26 50.93
N ALA A 2 34.15 -31.32 50.99
CA ALA A 2 34.14 -30.07 51.77
C ALA A 2 35.20 -29.05 51.28
N SER A 3 34.73 -28.07 50.50
CA SER A 3 35.07 -26.62 50.51
C SER A 3 34.60 -26.03 49.17
N SER A 4 33.46 -25.33 49.07
CA SER A 4 33.12 -24.02 49.67
C SER A 4 34.10 -22.92 49.28
N MET A 5 33.67 -22.03 48.38
CA MET A 5 33.76 -20.57 48.61
C MET A 5 32.71 -19.86 47.74
N ALA A 6 31.80 -19.19 48.44
CA ALA A 6 30.87 -18.18 47.94
C ALA A 6 31.51 -16.78 48.08
N THR A 7 31.10 -15.83 47.24
CA THR A 7 30.99 -14.35 47.43
C THR A 7 30.96 -13.69 46.04
N ALA A 8 30.26 -12.59 45.75
CA ALA A 8 29.31 -11.74 46.47
C ALA A 8 28.55 -10.93 45.40
N ALA A 9 27.29 -10.59 45.70
CA ALA A 9 26.48 -9.63 44.96
C ALA A 9 26.95 -8.19 45.21
N ALA A 10 26.87 -7.34 44.19
CA ALA A 10 26.89 -5.89 44.37
C ALA A 10 25.95 -5.22 43.35
N SER A 11 24.81 -4.78 43.87
CA SER A 11 23.81 -3.91 43.24
C SER A 11 24.24 -2.45 43.33
N LEU A 12 24.29 -1.71 42.23
CA LEU A 12 24.30 -0.24 42.26
C LEU A 12 23.66 0.34 40.98
N SER A 13 22.49 0.96 41.15
CA SER A 13 21.90 2.03 40.33
C SER A 13 21.48 3.15 41.31
N PRO A 14 21.23 4.42 40.91
CA PRO A 14 21.64 5.21 39.74
C PRO A 14 22.32 6.54 40.19
N PRO A 15 22.44 7.57 39.32
CA PRO A 15 21.68 8.77 39.69
C PRO A 15 20.94 9.45 38.53
N VAL A 16 19.83 10.06 38.93
CA VAL A 16 18.95 10.97 38.18
C VAL A 16 19.61 12.35 38.16
N LEU A 17 19.62 13.04 37.01
CA LEU A 17 19.78 14.48 36.97
C LEU A 17 18.74 15.12 36.02
N SER A 18 17.94 16.00 36.61
CA SER A 18 16.92 16.84 35.98
C SER A 18 17.49 18.20 35.54
N ALA A 19 16.67 18.94 34.78
CA ALA A 19 16.74 20.37 34.43
C ALA A 19 17.69 20.70 33.25
N GLU A 20 17.37 21.58 32.30
CA GLU A 20 16.35 22.64 32.21
C GLU A 20 16.22 23.10 30.74
N ARG A 21 15.07 23.70 30.40
CA ARG A 21 14.85 24.42 29.13
C ARG A 21 15.64 25.74 29.11
N PRO A 22 15.94 26.27 27.91
CA PRO A 22 15.80 27.70 27.71
C PRO A 22 14.92 28.04 26.50
N ALA A 23 14.17 29.13 26.66
CA ALA A 23 13.33 29.74 25.66
C ALA A 23 14.06 30.88 24.91
N ALA A 24 13.62 31.06 23.65
CA ALA A 24 13.51 32.31 22.88
C ALA A 24 14.78 32.95 22.29
N ARG A 25 14.84 33.10 20.95
CA ARG A 25 14.33 34.25 20.17
C ARG A 25 14.86 34.25 18.73
N GLY A 26 14.03 34.80 17.83
CA GLY A 26 14.36 35.28 16.47
C GLY A 26 13.89 34.33 15.38
N GLY A 27 13.05 34.70 14.41
CA GLY A 27 12.49 35.97 13.97
C GLY A 27 12.18 35.85 12.47
N LEU A 28 11.30 36.74 11.98
CA LEU A 28 10.96 36.99 10.56
C LEU A 28 9.94 36.01 9.93
N PHE A 29 8.96 36.38 9.10
CA PHE A 29 8.28 37.64 8.73
C PHE A 29 7.19 37.24 7.69
N PHE A 30 6.28 38.16 7.37
CA PHE A 30 5.42 38.24 6.15
C PHE A 30 4.06 37.50 6.12
N PRO A 31 3.06 38.05 5.37
CA PRO A 31 2.15 39.06 5.91
C PRO A 31 0.66 38.69 5.72
N GLY A 32 -0.22 39.45 6.37
CA GLY A 32 -1.66 39.25 6.32
C GLY A 32 -2.37 39.82 5.11
N SER A 33 -3.68 39.56 5.05
CA SER A 33 -4.66 40.44 4.43
C SER A 33 -6.02 40.24 5.12
N PRO A 34 -6.76 41.31 5.45
CA PRO A 34 -7.91 41.24 6.33
C PRO A 34 -9.27 41.18 5.60
N ALA A 35 -10.26 40.69 6.32
CA ALA A 35 -11.67 40.87 6.04
C ALA A 35 -12.17 42.24 6.57
N SER A 36 -13.09 42.89 5.84
CA SER A 36 -14.18 43.72 6.40
C SER A 36 -15.11 44.14 5.25
N SER A 37 -16.35 43.68 5.18
CA SER A 37 -17.55 44.24 5.82
C SER A 37 -17.94 45.67 5.38
N ARG A 38 -19.19 45.75 4.88
CA ARG A 38 -20.23 46.75 5.19
C ARG A 38 -20.35 48.05 4.36
N THR A 39 -21.44 48.04 3.57
CA THR A 39 -22.59 48.98 3.60
C THR A 39 -22.78 49.94 2.41
N LEU A 40 -23.90 49.67 1.73
CA LEU A 40 -24.89 50.56 1.09
C LEU A 40 -24.61 52.05 0.95
N CYS A 41 -24.85 52.57 -0.26
CA CYS A 41 -25.47 53.88 -0.45
C CYS A 41 -26.37 53.88 -1.69
N LEU A 42 -27.67 54.09 -1.49
CA LEU A 42 -28.65 54.41 -2.54
C LEU A 42 -28.45 55.85 -3.02
N LYS A 43 -28.52 56.08 -4.33
CA LYS A 43 -29.16 57.28 -4.89
C LYS A 43 -29.92 56.98 -6.19
N SER A 44 -31.15 57.48 -6.20
CA SER A 44 -32.16 57.45 -7.24
C SER A 44 -31.88 58.43 -8.38
N ALA A 45 -32.35 58.13 -9.60
CA ALA A 45 -32.98 59.13 -10.48
C ALA A 45 -33.78 58.50 -11.66
N ARG A 46 -35.12 58.65 -11.55
CA ARG A 46 -36.17 58.97 -12.56
C ARG A 46 -35.94 58.62 -14.05
N ARG A 47 -36.76 57.72 -14.60
CA ARG A 47 -38.00 57.91 -15.44
C ARG A 47 -37.76 58.27 -16.90
N SER A 48 -38.19 57.39 -17.82
CA SER A 48 -39.33 57.61 -18.75
C SER A 48 -39.41 56.49 -19.80
N GLY A 49 -40.63 56.17 -20.27
CA GLY A 49 -40.83 55.62 -21.62
C GLY A 49 -41.43 54.22 -21.78
N PHE A 50 -42.77 54.16 -21.82
CA PHE A 50 -43.60 53.52 -22.85
C PHE A 50 -43.65 51.99 -23.15
N SER A 51 -44.91 51.56 -23.32
CA SER A 51 -45.50 50.43 -24.09
C SER A 51 -45.64 49.02 -23.46
N PRO A 52 -46.88 48.50 -23.32
CA PRO A 52 -47.13 47.10 -22.99
C PRO A 52 -47.24 46.28 -24.29
N ALA A 53 -46.22 45.48 -24.59
CA ALA A 53 -46.29 44.47 -25.65
C ALA A 53 -46.59 43.10 -25.03
N THR A 54 -47.66 42.46 -25.51
CA THR A 54 -48.12 41.12 -25.17
C THR A 54 -47.03 40.08 -25.49
N ARG A 55 -46.37 39.54 -24.46
CA ARG A 55 -45.45 38.39 -24.60
C ARG A 55 -46.20 37.09 -24.32
N LYS A 56 -46.29 36.23 -25.33
CA LYS A 56 -46.68 34.82 -25.20
C LYS A 56 -45.78 34.12 -24.16
N PRO A 57 -46.29 33.16 -23.37
CA PRO A 57 -45.45 32.41 -22.45
C PRO A 57 -44.46 31.57 -23.26
N ARG A 58 -43.15 31.84 -23.10
CA ARG A 58 -42.09 30.94 -23.51
C ARG A 58 -42.15 29.72 -22.58
N SER A 59 -42.41 28.55 -23.16
CA SER A 59 -42.25 27.27 -22.49
C SER A 59 -40.81 27.15 -21.98
N LEU A 60 -40.66 26.92 -20.67
CA LEU A 60 -39.38 26.57 -20.07
C LEU A 60 -38.88 25.26 -20.71
N PRO A 61 -37.59 25.15 -21.07
CA PRO A 61 -37.05 23.87 -21.48
C PRO A 61 -37.14 22.91 -20.29
N ARG A 62 -37.73 21.74 -20.56
CA ARG A 62 -37.83 20.63 -19.61
C ARG A 62 -36.44 20.32 -19.09
N ALA A 63 -36.23 20.45 -17.78
CA ALA A 63 -34.99 20.07 -17.12
C ALA A 63 -34.70 18.60 -17.48
N THR A 64 -33.68 18.38 -18.31
CA THR A 64 -33.09 17.06 -18.50
C THR A 64 -32.52 16.68 -17.15
N LYS A 65 -33.06 15.62 -16.53
CA LYS A 65 -32.43 14.99 -15.36
C LYS A 65 -30.97 14.74 -15.74
N ALA A 66 -30.05 15.41 -15.06
CA ALA A 66 -28.65 15.03 -15.09
C ALA A 66 -28.60 13.60 -14.57
N VAL A 67 -28.34 12.65 -15.48
CA VAL A 67 -27.93 11.31 -15.08
C VAL A 67 -26.56 11.52 -14.44
N VAL A 68 -26.52 11.52 -13.12
CA VAL A 68 -25.26 11.48 -12.39
C VAL A 68 -24.62 10.16 -12.82
N ALA A 69 -23.58 10.24 -13.65
CA ALA A 69 -22.77 9.07 -13.96
C ALA A 69 -22.24 8.56 -12.62
N VAL A 70 -22.75 7.42 -12.16
CA VAL A 70 -22.16 6.71 -11.04
C VAL A 70 -20.75 6.39 -11.50
N LYS A 71 -19.76 7.00 -10.83
CA LYS A 71 -18.35 6.67 -11.07
C LYS A 71 -18.23 5.18 -10.75
N ASP A 72 -17.90 4.35 -11.74
CA ASP A 72 -17.62 2.93 -11.51
C ASP A 72 -16.60 2.83 -10.37
N ASP A 73 -16.96 2.14 -9.28
CA ASP A 73 -16.03 1.90 -8.18
C ASP A 73 -15.06 0.80 -8.62
N PRO A 74 -13.79 1.11 -8.92
CA PRO A 74 -12.90 0.14 -9.55
C PRO A 74 -12.52 -0.98 -8.57
N LEU A 75 -11.98 -2.07 -9.11
CA LEU A 75 -11.59 -3.25 -8.33
C LEU A 75 -10.36 -2.95 -7.45
N LYS A 76 -10.44 -3.38 -6.19
CA LYS A 76 -9.42 -3.14 -5.16
C LYS A 76 -8.95 -4.46 -4.57
N VAL A 77 -7.69 -4.82 -4.81
CA VAL A 77 -7.16 -6.15 -4.45
C VAL A 77 -5.98 -6.00 -3.51
N MET A 78 -5.97 -6.77 -2.42
CA MET A 78 -4.77 -7.02 -1.62
C MET A 78 -4.27 -8.44 -1.85
N ILE A 79 -2.95 -8.62 -1.90
CA ILE A 79 -2.33 -9.94 -1.91
C ILE A 79 -1.23 -10.03 -0.85
N ALA A 80 -1.34 -11.06 -0.01
CA ALA A 80 -0.43 -11.37 1.07
C ALA A 80 0.02 -12.82 1.02
N GLY A 81 1.00 -13.14 1.87
CA GLY A 81 1.61 -14.46 1.96
C GLY A 81 3.08 -14.37 2.33
N ALA A 82 3.66 -15.50 2.69
CA ALA A 82 5.02 -15.57 3.19
C ALA A 82 6.07 -15.07 2.15
N PRO A 83 7.28 -14.65 2.57
CA PRO A 83 8.35 -14.29 1.64
C PRO A 83 8.59 -15.40 0.60
N ALA A 84 8.71 -15.03 -0.68
CA ALA A 84 8.88 -15.95 -1.81
C ALA A 84 7.69 -16.90 -2.11
N SER A 85 6.49 -16.61 -1.59
CA SER A 85 5.26 -17.34 -1.92
C SER A 85 4.75 -17.19 -3.36
N GLY A 86 5.38 -16.34 -4.18
CA GLY A 86 4.95 -16.09 -5.57
C GLY A 86 4.06 -14.85 -5.79
N LYS A 87 3.84 -14.02 -4.76
CA LYS A 87 3.02 -12.79 -4.86
C LYS A 87 3.34 -11.92 -6.06
N GLY A 88 4.61 -11.52 -6.23
CA GLY A 88 5.02 -10.64 -7.32
C GLY A 88 4.73 -11.24 -8.70
N THR A 89 4.95 -12.55 -8.86
CA THR A 89 4.62 -13.27 -10.10
C THR A 89 3.12 -13.21 -10.39
N GLN A 90 2.29 -13.51 -9.39
CA GLN A 90 0.83 -13.43 -9.53
C GLN A 90 0.36 -11.98 -9.77
N CYS A 91 1.02 -11.00 -9.16
CA CYS A 91 0.68 -9.59 -9.34
C CYS A 91 0.83 -9.12 -10.78
N GLU A 92 1.90 -9.53 -11.48
CA GLU A 92 2.09 -9.15 -12.89
C GLU A 92 1.00 -9.74 -13.79
N LEU A 93 0.54 -10.97 -13.50
CA LEU A 93 -0.57 -11.59 -14.22
C LEU A 93 -1.89 -10.88 -13.95
N ILE A 94 -2.20 -10.59 -12.68
CA ILE A 94 -3.41 -9.85 -12.27
C ILE A 94 -3.43 -8.45 -12.90
N LYS A 95 -2.33 -7.70 -12.76
CA LYS A 95 -2.15 -6.37 -13.35
C LYS A 95 -2.40 -6.40 -14.86
N THR A 96 -1.84 -7.38 -15.56
CA THR A 96 -1.98 -7.49 -17.02
C THR A 96 -3.41 -7.79 -17.44
N LYS A 97 -4.11 -8.69 -16.72
CA LYS A 97 -5.47 -9.10 -17.07
C LYS A 97 -6.54 -8.08 -16.67
N TYR A 98 -6.41 -7.46 -15.51
CA TYR A 98 -7.43 -6.59 -14.90
C TYR A 98 -7.11 -5.09 -15.01
N ASP A 99 -5.98 -4.72 -15.63
CA ASP A 99 -5.51 -3.32 -15.78
C ASP A 99 -5.45 -2.54 -14.44
N LEU A 100 -5.06 -3.22 -13.36
CA LEU A 100 -4.93 -2.62 -12.03
C LEU A 100 -3.58 -1.93 -11.85
N VAL A 101 -3.56 -0.88 -11.00
CA VAL A 101 -2.31 -0.27 -10.58
C VAL A 101 -1.63 -1.13 -9.51
N HIS A 102 -0.53 -1.79 -9.87
CA HIS A 102 0.28 -2.57 -8.94
C HIS A 102 1.14 -1.68 -8.03
N ILE A 103 0.99 -1.89 -6.73
CA ILE A 103 1.66 -1.14 -5.67
C ILE A 103 2.35 -2.15 -4.75
N SER A 104 3.66 -2.34 -4.91
CA SER A 104 4.46 -3.18 -4.01
C SER A 104 5.17 -2.33 -2.97
N ALA A 105 4.81 -2.51 -1.68
CA ALA A 105 5.47 -1.78 -0.60
C ALA A 105 6.98 -2.07 -0.53
N GLY A 106 7.37 -3.30 -0.88
CA GLY A 106 8.79 -3.67 -0.93
C GLY A 106 9.55 -2.95 -2.05
N ASP A 107 8.95 -2.79 -3.24
CA ASP A 107 9.61 -2.09 -4.35
C ASP A 107 9.68 -0.59 -4.11
N LEU A 108 8.63 0.01 -3.53
CA LEU A 108 8.67 1.41 -3.12
C LEU A 108 9.79 1.68 -2.11
N LEU A 109 9.96 0.82 -1.09
CA LEU A 109 11.07 0.94 -0.13
C LEU A 109 12.45 0.80 -0.81
N ARG A 110 12.59 -0.14 -1.74
CA ARG A 110 13.85 -0.31 -2.50
C ARG A 110 14.15 0.88 -3.40
N ALA A 111 13.13 1.49 -3.99
CA ALA A 111 13.29 2.70 -4.79
C ALA A 111 13.77 3.88 -3.94
N GLU A 112 13.21 4.07 -2.73
CA GLU A 112 13.67 5.08 -1.78
C GLU A 112 15.13 4.87 -1.36
N ILE A 113 15.52 3.60 -1.12
CA ILE A 113 16.91 3.24 -0.83
C ILE A 113 17.84 3.60 -1.99
N ALA A 114 17.45 3.25 -3.23
CA ALA A 114 18.23 3.54 -4.43
C ALA A 114 18.35 5.05 -4.70
N ALA A 115 17.30 5.82 -4.40
CA ALA A 115 17.31 7.28 -4.49
C ALA A 115 18.12 7.97 -3.39
N GLY A 116 18.52 7.23 -2.33
CA GLY A 116 19.28 7.78 -1.22
C GLY A 116 18.50 8.79 -0.36
N SER A 117 17.17 8.69 -0.34
CA SER A 117 16.32 9.57 0.47
C SER A 117 16.53 9.32 1.97
N GLU A 118 16.13 10.28 2.82
CA GLU A 118 16.21 10.11 4.28
C GLU A 118 15.37 8.90 4.76
N ASN A 119 14.18 8.71 4.19
CA ASN A 119 13.36 7.53 4.45
C ASN A 119 14.02 6.25 3.93
N GLY A 120 14.68 6.30 2.77
CA GLY A 120 15.42 5.18 2.20
C GLY A 120 16.58 4.73 3.07
N LYS A 121 17.41 5.67 3.56
CA LYS A 121 18.50 5.36 4.49
C LYS A 121 17.99 4.67 5.74
N ARG A 122 16.91 5.19 6.34
CA ARG A 122 16.31 4.60 7.54
C ARG A 122 15.69 3.24 7.25
N ALA A 123 14.97 3.08 6.14
CA ALA A 123 14.39 1.81 5.72
C ALA A 123 15.47 0.73 5.49
N LYS A 124 16.62 1.10 4.92
CA LYS A 124 17.75 0.20 4.67
C LYS A 124 18.21 -0.49 5.95
N GLU A 125 18.34 0.25 7.05
CA GLU A 125 18.80 -0.29 8.35
C GLU A 125 17.93 -1.43 8.87
N PHE A 126 16.60 -1.32 8.71
CA PHE A 126 15.66 -2.37 9.13
C PHE A 126 15.65 -3.54 8.15
N MET A 127 15.66 -3.26 6.84
CA MET A 127 15.64 -4.28 5.80
C MET A 127 16.91 -5.15 5.82
N GLU A 128 18.08 -4.57 6.09
CA GLU A 128 19.33 -5.33 6.21
C GLU A 128 19.32 -6.30 7.38
N LYS A 129 18.57 -5.98 8.45
CA LYS A 129 18.37 -6.83 9.63
C LYS A 129 17.21 -7.83 9.46
N GLY A 130 16.53 -7.83 8.31
CA GLY A 130 15.33 -8.66 8.09
C GLY A 130 14.10 -8.21 8.89
N GLN A 131 14.11 -6.99 9.43
CA GLN A 131 13.04 -6.43 10.26
C GLN A 131 12.02 -5.66 9.41
N LEU A 132 10.81 -5.46 9.95
CA LEU A 132 9.84 -4.55 9.35
C LEU A 132 10.31 -3.11 9.49
N VAL A 133 10.13 -2.34 8.41
CA VAL A 133 10.32 -0.89 8.41
C VAL A 133 9.21 -0.26 9.26
N PRO A 134 9.49 0.78 10.07
CA PRO A 134 8.49 1.44 10.90
C PRO A 134 7.24 1.88 10.12
N ASP A 135 6.08 1.64 10.72
CA ASP A 135 4.77 1.85 10.08
C ASP A 135 4.60 3.28 9.56
N GLU A 136 5.08 4.29 10.28
CA GLU A 136 5.01 5.70 9.89
C GLU A 136 5.61 5.97 8.50
N ILE A 137 6.67 5.25 8.13
CA ILE A 137 7.32 5.37 6.83
C ILE A 137 6.46 4.68 5.77
N VAL A 138 6.06 3.44 6.03
CA VAL A 138 5.38 2.60 5.04
C VAL A 138 3.95 3.06 4.78
N VAL A 139 3.19 3.40 5.82
CA VAL A 139 1.79 3.86 5.73
C VAL A 139 1.71 5.11 4.86
N ASN A 140 2.55 6.13 5.12
CA ASN A 140 2.52 7.38 4.37
C ASN A 140 2.90 7.20 2.91
N MET A 141 3.92 6.36 2.65
CA MET A 141 4.37 6.03 1.30
C MET A 141 3.28 5.29 0.50
N VAL A 142 2.67 4.26 1.08
CA VAL A 142 1.59 3.49 0.45
C VAL A 142 0.34 4.34 0.24
N LYS A 143 -0.06 5.13 1.26
CA LYS A 143 -1.16 6.09 1.14
C LYS A 143 -0.95 7.07 -0.01
N GLY A 144 0.24 7.66 -0.09
CA GLY A 144 0.57 8.61 -1.16
C GLY A 144 0.42 8.01 -2.55
N ARG A 145 0.79 6.73 -2.71
CA ARG A 145 0.66 6.02 -3.99
C ARG A 145 -0.79 5.64 -4.32
N LEU A 146 -1.56 5.19 -3.33
CA LEU A 146 -2.97 4.80 -3.48
C LEU A 146 -3.89 5.97 -3.84
N LEU A 147 -3.54 7.19 -3.43
CA LEU A 147 -4.31 8.40 -3.70
C LEU A 147 -4.03 9.03 -5.07
N GLN A 148 -3.11 8.47 -5.86
CA GLN A 148 -2.85 8.97 -7.21
C GLN A 148 -4.03 8.68 -8.16
N PRO A 149 -4.27 9.54 -9.18
CA PRO A 149 -5.44 9.42 -10.04
C PRO A 149 -5.57 8.07 -10.74
N ASP A 150 -4.46 7.48 -11.18
CA ASP A 150 -4.44 6.19 -11.85
C ASP A 150 -4.98 5.06 -10.95
N ALA A 151 -4.55 5.02 -9.69
CA ALA A 151 -5.02 4.03 -8.71
C ALA A 151 -6.48 4.25 -8.30
N GLN A 152 -6.94 5.50 -8.32
CA GLN A 152 -8.33 5.86 -8.02
C GLN A 152 -9.29 5.58 -9.19
N GLU A 153 -8.80 5.65 -10.43
CA GLU A 153 -9.62 5.47 -11.64
C GLU A 153 -9.62 4.02 -12.12
N LYS A 154 -8.47 3.35 -12.11
CA LYS A 154 -8.34 1.96 -12.56
C LYS A 154 -8.54 0.93 -11.46
N GLY A 155 -8.37 1.36 -10.21
CA GLY A 155 -8.25 0.45 -9.08
C GLY A 155 -6.80 0.08 -8.80
N TRP A 156 -6.59 -0.68 -7.73
CA TRP A 156 -5.26 -0.94 -7.22
C TRP A 156 -5.08 -2.39 -6.80
N LEU A 157 -3.84 -2.86 -6.92
CA LEU A 157 -3.37 -4.16 -6.46
C LEU A 157 -2.21 -3.94 -5.49
N LEU A 158 -2.47 -4.16 -4.22
CA LEU A 158 -1.50 -3.94 -3.15
C LEU A 158 -0.76 -5.24 -2.82
N ASP A 159 0.55 -5.25 -3.08
CA ASP A 159 1.44 -6.40 -2.90
C ASP A 159 2.27 -6.28 -1.62
N GLY A 160 2.08 -7.25 -0.73
CA GLY A 160 2.90 -7.39 0.47
C GLY A 160 2.73 -6.25 1.46
N TYR A 161 1.55 -5.65 1.50
CA TYR A 161 1.08 -4.71 2.52
C TYR A 161 -0.44 -4.87 2.67
N PRO A 162 -1.00 -4.82 3.90
CA PRO A 162 -0.33 -4.65 5.19
C PRO A 162 0.48 -5.89 5.63
N ARG A 163 1.37 -5.73 6.62
CA ARG A 163 2.17 -6.81 7.24
C ARG A 163 2.04 -6.89 8.77
N SER A 164 1.25 -6.01 9.37
CA SER A 164 0.96 -5.98 10.80
C SER A 164 -0.47 -5.47 11.02
N TYR A 165 -1.02 -5.75 12.20
CA TYR A 165 -2.31 -5.23 12.64
C TYR A 165 -2.37 -3.70 12.56
N SER A 166 -1.33 -3.00 13.03
CA SER A 166 -1.25 -1.54 13.01
C SER A 166 -1.31 -0.95 11.60
N GLN A 167 -0.66 -1.59 10.62
CA GLN A 167 -0.71 -1.17 9.22
C GLN A 167 -2.10 -1.35 8.61
N ALA A 168 -2.76 -2.47 8.91
CA ALA A 168 -4.12 -2.75 8.45
C ALA A 168 -5.14 -1.76 9.06
N MET A 169 -5.05 -1.51 10.37
CA MET A 169 -5.88 -0.50 11.05
C MET A 169 -5.67 0.92 10.51
N ALA A 170 -4.43 1.26 10.12
CA ALA A 170 -4.15 2.54 9.49
C ALA A 170 -4.89 2.68 8.15
N LEU A 171 -4.96 1.61 7.34
CA LEU A 171 -5.74 1.63 6.10
C LEU A 171 -7.25 1.76 6.35
N GLU A 172 -7.79 0.99 7.30
CA GLU A 172 -9.22 1.07 7.69
C GLU A 172 -9.58 2.49 8.14
N THR A 173 -8.74 3.12 8.96
CA THR A 173 -8.96 4.50 9.45
C THR A 173 -8.95 5.51 8.30
N LEU A 174 -8.21 5.23 7.22
CA LEU A 174 -8.17 6.05 6.02
C LEU A 174 -9.32 5.75 5.04
N GLY A 175 -10.19 4.78 5.35
CA GLY A 175 -11.25 4.32 4.46
C GLY A 175 -10.72 3.55 3.25
N ILE A 176 -9.51 2.98 3.33
CA ILE A 176 -8.91 2.19 2.26
C ILE A 176 -9.10 0.71 2.59
N ARG A 177 -10.09 0.09 1.95
CA ARG A 177 -10.42 -1.33 2.15
C ARG A 177 -10.46 -2.06 0.81
N PRO A 178 -9.92 -3.29 0.71
CA PRO A 178 -10.01 -4.07 -0.52
C PRO A 178 -11.39 -4.67 -0.71
N ASP A 179 -11.75 -4.96 -1.96
CA ASP A 179 -12.88 -5.81 -2.30
C ASP A 179 -12.56 -7.30 -2.05
N ILE A 180 -11.28 -7.67 -2.16
CA ILE A 180 -10.78 -9.03 -1.93
C ILE A 180 -9.35 -9.03 -1.40
N PHE A 181 -9.10 -9.88 -0.39
CA PHE A 181 -7.80 -10.08 0.23
C PHE A 181 -7.31 -11.50 -0.05
N ILE A 182 -6.35 -11.67 -0.95
CA ILE A 182 -5.81 -12.97 -1.34
C ILE A 182 -4.64 -13.33 -0.43
N LEU A 183 -4.71 -14.48 0.24
CA LEU A 183 -3.61 -15.07 0.99
C LEU A 183 -3.04 -16.26 0.23
N LEU A 184 -1.79 -16.15 -0.23
CA LEU A 184 -1.04 -17.26 -0.81
C LEU A 184 -0.45 -18.14 0.29
N ASP A 185 -0.94 -19.38 0.37
CA ASP A 185 -0.50 -20.40 1.31
C ASP A 185 0.51 -21.34 0.63
N VAL A 186 1.73 -21.40 1.18
CA VAL A 186 2.85 -22.16 0.60
C VAL A 186 3.68 -22.78 1.73
N PRO A 187 3.99 -24.09 1.67
CA PRO A 187 4.85 -24.75 2.65
C PRO A 187 6.25 -24.13 2.77
N ASP A 188 6.76 -24.04 4.01
CA ASP A 188 8.04 -23.41 4.35
C ASP A 188 9.24 -23.98 3.59
N GLU A 189 9.25 -25.29 3.36
CA GLU A 189 10.33 -26.01 2.69
C GLU A 189 10.54 -25.48 1.27
N ILE A 190 9.45 -25.07 0.61
CA ILE A 190 9.46 -24.54 -0.75
C ILE A 190 9.92 -23.07 -0.74
N LEU A 191 9.57 -22.30 0.29
CA LEU A 191 9.84 -20.86 0.37
C LEU A 191 11.34 -20.57 0.45
N VAL A 192 12.09 -21.36 1.23
CA VAL A 192 13.54 -21.19 1.39
C VAL A 192 14.29 -21.52 0.11
N GLU A 193 13.91 -22.57 -0.62
CA GLU A 193 14.51 -22.85 -1.94
C GLU A 193 14.23 -21.71 -2.92
N ARG A 194 12.97 -21.24 -2.97
CA ARG A 194 12.51 -20.21 -3.93
C ARG A 194 13.23 -18.88 -3.78
N VAL A 195 13.56 -18.47 -2.56
CA VAL A 195 14.22 -17.17 -2.35
C VAL A 195 15.71 -17.19 -2.68
N VAL A 196 16.41 -18.29 -2.38
CA VAL A 196 17.84 -18.43 -2.67
C VAL A 196 18.08 -18.52 -4.18
N GLY A 197 17.16 -19.15 -4.91
CA GLY A 197 17.18 -19.21 -6.38
C GLY A 197 16.69 -17.96 -7.10
N ARG A 198 16.16 -16.97 -6.38
CA ARG A 198 15.57 -15.76 -6.98
C ARG A 198 16.63 -14.81 -7.52
N ARG A 199 16.37 -14.28 -8.71
CA ARG A 199 17.21 -13.28 -9.37
C ARG A 199 16.37 -12.11 -9.86
N LEU A 200 16.99 -10.95 -9.99
CA LEU A 200 16.40 -9.72 -10.49
C LEU A 200 17.21 -9.23 -11.69
N ASP A 201 16.54 -8.97 -12.80
CA ASP A 201 17.13 -8.19 -13.88
C ASP A 201 17.08 -6.70 -13.52
N PRO A 202 18.23 -6.02 -13.32
CA PRO A 202 18.25 -4.61 -12.93
C PRO A 202 17.74 -3.67 -14.03
N VAL A 203 17.68 -4.11 -15.29
CA VAL A 203 17.24 -3.28 -16.42
C VAL A 203 15.72 -3.29 -16.55
N THR A 204 15.11 -4.48 -16.49
CA THR A 204 13.66 -4.64 -16.70
C THR A 204 12.86 -4.68 -15.41
N GLY A 205 13.52 -4.92 -14.26
CA GLY A 205 12.84 -5.18 -12.99
C GLY A 205 12.22 -6.58 -12.89
N LYS A 206 12.33 -7.41 -13.94
CA LYS A 206 11.74 -8.75 -13.98
C LYS A 206 12.44 -9.69 -13.01
N ILE A 207 11.63 -10.48 -12.30
CA ILE A 207 12.10 -11.51 -11.37
C ILE A 207 12.23 -12.84 -12.12
N TYR A 208 13.37 -13.50 -11.91
CA TYR A 208 13.68 -14.82 -12.43
C TYR A 208 13.94 -15.80 -11.28
N HIS A 209 13.90 -17.08 -11.60
CA HIS A 209 14.34 -18.13 -10.70
C HIS A 209 15.18 -19.14 -11.46
N LEU A 210 16.39 -19.44 -10.98
CA LEU A 210 17.36 -20.29 -11.70
C LEU A 210 16.81 -21.65 -12.16
N LYS A 211 15.92 -22.25 -11.35
CA LYS A 211 15.23 -23.52 -11.66
C LYS A 211 13.85 -23.37 -12.32
N TYR A 212 12.94 -22.62 -11.71
CA TYR A 212 11.52 -22.58 -12.08
C TYR A 212 11.18 -21.59 -13.21
N SER A 213 12.00 -20.56 -13.42
CA SER A 213 11.78 -19.53 -14.45
C SER A 213 13.14 -18.95 -14.84
N PRO A 214 13.96 -19.73 -15.57
CA PRO A 214 15.31 -19.30 -15.95
C PRO A 214 15.25 -18.13 -16.95
N PRO A 215 16.32 -17.33 -17.06
CA PRO A 215 16.40 -16.25 -18.04
C PRO A 215 16.29 -16.79 -19.47
N GLU A 216 15.68 -16.01 -20.36
CA GLU A 216 15.42 -16.42 -21.74
C GLU A 216 16.68 -16.47 -22.61
N ASN A 217 17.73 -15.74 -22.22
CA ASN A 217 18.99 -15.67 -22.95
C ASN A 217 20.19 -15.41 -22.01
N GLU A 218 21.39 -15.68 -22.54
CA GLU A 218 22.66 -15.49 -21.82
C GLU A 218 22.94 -14.02 -21.45
N GLU A 219 22.46 -13.07 -22.25
CA GLU A 219 22.63 -11.64 -21.95
C GLU A 219 21.92 -11.27 -20.65
N ILE A 220 20.64 -11.63 -20.52
CA ILE A 220 19.87 -11.44 -19.30
C ILE A 220 20.53 -12.22 -18.17
N ALA A 221 20.89 -13.49 -18.40
CA ALA A 221 21.53 -14.34 -17.38
C ALA A 221 22.79 -13.70 -16.77
N SER A 222 23.63 -13.10 -17.61
CA SER A 222 24.90 -12.47 -17.19
C SER A 222 24.73 -11.22 -16.33
N ARG A 223 23.61 -10.49 -16.47
CA ARG A 223 23.31 -9.25 -15.73
C ARG A 223 22.38 -9.45 -14.53
N LEU A 224 21.91 -10.67 -14.29
CA LEU A 224 21.05 -10.98 -13.15
C LEU A 224 21.76 -10.67 -11.83
N THR A 225 21.04 -10.03 -10.93
CA THR A 225 21.51 -9.72 -9.59
C THR A 225 20.65 -10.40 -8.53
N GLN A 226 21.13 -10.43 -7.30
CA GLN A 226 20.36 -10.87 -6.14
C GLN A 226 20.08 -9.67 -5.24
N ARG A 227 18.89 -9.63 -4.62
CA ARG A 227 18.59 -8.59 -3.63
C ARG A 227 19.43 -8.81 -2.38
N PHE A 228 19.86 -7.73 -1.75
CA PHE A 228 20.68 -7.81 -0.53
C PHE A 228 19.95 -8.49 0.65
N ASP A 229 18.61 -8.54 0.62
CA ASP A 229 17.74 -9.17 1.61
C ASP A 229 17.33 -10.62 1.27
N ASP A 230 17.89 -11.21 0.20
CA ASP A 230 17.63 -12.58 -0.24
C ASP A 230 18.72 -13.56 0.23
N THR A 231 19.03 -13.55 1.53
CA THR A 231 19.89 -14.56 2.16
C THR A 231 19.07 -15.53 3.00
N GLU A 232 19.55 -16.77 3.15
CA GLU A 232 18.84 -17.80 3.92
C GLU A 232 18.52 -17.34 5.35
N GLU A 233 19.48 -16.71 6.03
CA GLU A 233 19.32 -16.18 7.39
C GLU A 233 18.21 -15.11 7.47
N LYS A 234 18.22 -14.15 6.53
CA LYS A 234 17.23 -13.07 6.49
C LYS A 234 15.84 -13.60 6.17
N VAL A 235 15.74 -14.64 5.36
CA VAL A 235 14.46 -15.27 5.01
C VAL A 235 13.85 -15.94 6.23
N LYS A 236 14.62 -16.67 7.03
CA LYS A 236 14.14 -17.28 8.27
C LYS A 236 13.58 -16.21 9.23
N LEU A 237 14.28 -15.10 9.40
CA LEU A 237 13.79 -13.96 10.21
C LEU A 237 12.48 -13.36 9.67
N ARG A 238 12.38 -13.23 8.34
CA ARG A 238 11.18 -12.70 7.69
C ARG A 238 10.00 -13.66 7.78
N LEU A 239 10.23 -14.97 7.71
CA LEU A 239 9.21 -16.01 7.92
C LEU A 239 8.70 -15.96 9.36
N GLN A 240 9.61 -15.90 10.34
CA GLN A 240 9.23 -15.75 11.75
C GLN A 240 8.36 -14.52 11.98
N THR A 241 8.78 -13.36 11.46
CA THR A 241 8.01 -12.11 11.57
C THR A 241 6.65 -12.21 10.88
N HIS A 242 6.58 -12.90 9.73
CA HIS A 242 5.33 -13.12 9.03
C HIS A 242 4.35 -13.92 9.91
N TYR A 243 4.77 -15.05 10.47
CA TYR A 243 3.90 -15.90 11.29
C TYR A 243 3.48 -15.24 12.61
N GLN A 244 4.34 -14.42 13.21
CA GLN A 244 3.98 -13.65 14.40
C GLN A 244 2.85 -12.65 14.16
N ASN A 245 2.76 -12.11 12.95
CA ASN A 245 1.84 -11.02 12.65
C ASN A 245 0.60 -11.45 11.86
N VAL A 246 0.70 -12.52 11.06
CA VAL A 246 -0.32 -12.87 10.06
C VAL A 246 -1.69 -13.07 10.69
N GLU A 247 -1.79 -13.83 11.78
CA GLU A 247 -3.09 -14.12 12.43
C GLU A 247 -3.85 -12.84 12.82
N SER A 248 -3.17 -11.91 13.51
CA SER A 248 -3.75 -10.63 13.91
C SER A 248 -4.16 -9.75 12.72
N LEU A 249 -3.47 -9.88 11.59
CA LEU A 249 -3.79 -9.13 10.38
C LEU A 249 -4.99 -9.73 9.66
N LEU A 250 -5.10 -11.06 9.58
CA LEU A 250 -6.21 -11.71 8.88
C LEU A 250 -7.55 -11.45 9.58
N SER A 251 -7.55 -11.28 10.91
CA SER A 251 -8.78 -11.01 11.67
C SER A 251 -9.49 -9.70 11.26
N ILE A 252 -8.79 -8.76 10.63
CA ILE A 252 -9.39 -7.50 10.14
C ILE A 252 -10.16 -7.71 8.84
N TYR A 253 -9.75 -8.69 8.03
CA TYR A 253 -10.24 -8.92 6.67
C TYR A 253 -10.98 -10.26 6.53
N GLU A 254 -11.49 -10.84 7.61
CA GLU A 254 -12.15 -12.16 7.61
C GLU A 254 -13.34 -12.24 6.64
N ASP A 255 -13.99 -11.12 6.36
CA ASP A 255 -15.13 -11.01 5.46
C ASP A 255 -14.75 -11.00 3.97
N VAL A 256 -13.51 -10.65 3.64
CA VAL A 256 -13.01 -10.51 2.25
C VAL A 256 -11.81 -11.39 1.94
N ILE A 257 -11.34 -12.20 2.90
CA ILE A 257 -10.17 -13.05 2.74
C ILE A 257 -10.47 -14.31 1.91
N VAL A 258 -9.59 -14.60 0.96
CA VAL A 258 -9.57 -15.83 0.19
C VAL A 258 -8.19 -16.47 0.28
N LYS A 259 -8.13 -17.73 0.72
CA LYS A 259 -6.88 -18.49 0.79
C LYS A 259 -6.69 -19.29 -0.49
N VAL A 260 -5.54 -19.13 -1.14
CA VAL A 260 -5.17 -19.82 -2.37
C VAL A 260 -3.87 -20.58 -2.15
N LYS A 261 -3.83 -21.85 -2.57
CA LYS A 261 -2.61 -22.66 -2.52
C LYS A 261 -1.60 -22.18 -3.56
N GLY A 262 -0.36 -21.95 -3.15
CA GLY A 262 0.71 -21.45 -4.01
C GLY A 262 1.84 -22.46 -4.28
N ASP A 263 1.58 -23.74 -4.03
CA ASP A 263 2.49 -24.88 -4.24
C ASP A 263 2.33 -25.55 -5.62
N ALA A 264 1.42 -25.07 -6.46
CA ALA A 264 1.20 -25.51 -7.84
C ALA A 264 2.00 -24.69 -8.89
N LEU A 265 1.78 -24.99 -10.17
CA LEU A 265 2.35 -24.22 -11.28
C LEU A 265 1.79 -22.79 -11.31
N VAL A 266 2.57 -21.86 -11.87
CA VAL A 266 2.21 -20.43 -11.90
C VAL A 266 0.83 -20.19 -12.51
N ASP A 267 0.53 -20.86 -13.63
CA ASP A 267 -0.72 -20.71 -14.36
C ASP A 267 -1.91 -21.32 -13.60
N ASP A 268 -1.71 -22.43 -12.89
CA ASP A 268 -2.75 -23.07 -12.07
C ASP A 268 -3.13 -22.17 -10.89
N VAL A 269 -2.13 -21.65 -10.18
CA VAL A 269 -2.34 -20.68 -9.08
C VAL A 269 -3.03 -19.43 -9.59
N PHE A 270 -2.66 -18.96 -10.79
CA PHE A 270 -3.32 -17.81 -11.40
C PHE A 270 -4.77 -18.10 -11.77
N ALA A 271 -5.08 -19.28 -12.30
CA ALA A 271 -6.45 -19.68 -12.63
C ALA A 271 -7.36 -19.69 -11.39
N ASP A 272 -6.84 -20.16 -10.25
CA ASP A 272 -7.56 -20.11 -8.98
C ASP A 272 -7.81 -18.67 -8.52
N ILE A 273 -6.79 -17.80 -8.57
CA ILE A 273 -6.94 -16.37 -8.24
C ILE A 273 -7.95 -15.68 -9.17
N ASP A 274 -7.83 -15.93 -10.47
CA ASP A 274 -8.65 -15.35 -11.52
C ASP A 274 -10.14 -15.66 -11.32
N LYS A 275 -10.45 -16.91 -10.94
CA LYS A 275 -11.80 -17.33 -10.61
C LYS A 275 -12.37 -16.52 -9.44
N GLU A 276 -11.59 -16.31 -8.40
CA GLU A 276 -12.01 -15.58 -7.20
C GLU A 276 -12.18 -14.08 -7.46
N LEU A 277 -11.26 -13.49 -8.24
CA LEU A 277 -11.37 -12.10 -8.69
C LEU A 277 -12.60 -11.87 -9.58
N THR A 278 -12.87 -12.77 -10.51
CA THR A 278 -14.05 -12.71 -11.37
C THR A 278 -15.34 -12.82 -10.55
N SER A 279 -15.40 -13.75 -9.60
CA SER A 279 -16.56 -13.85 -8.69
C SER A 279 -16.78 -12.59 -7.86
N SER A 280 -15.70 -11.93 -7.41
CA SER A 280 -15.80 -10.66 -6.67
C SER A 280 -16.34 -9.52 -7.54
N LEU A 281 -15.89 -9.43 -8.80
CA LEU A 281 -16.40 -8.46 -9.79
C LEU A 281 -17.88 -8.66 -10.11
N ASP A 282 -18.32 -9.91 -10.24
CA ASP A 282 -19.73 -10.23 -10.51
C ASP A 282 -20.62 -9.77 -9.35
N LYS A 283 -20.25 -10.10 -8.10
CA LYS A 283 -20.96 -9.64 -6.89
C LYS A 283 -21.04 -8.12 -6.82
N LYS A 284 -19.96 -7.42 -7.18
CA LYS A 284 -19.91 -5.96 -7.18
C LYS A 284 -20.88 -5.36 -8.21
N THR A 285 -20.94 -5.98 -9.39
CA THR A 285 -21.84 -5.57 -10.48
C THR A 285 -23.32 -5.79 -10.11
N GLU A 286 -23.63 -6.92 -9.45
CA GLU A 286 -24.99 -7.20 -8.94
C GLU A 286 -25.42 -6.17 -7.88
N VAL A 287 -24.54 -5.81 -6.94
CA VAL A 287 -24.82 -4.80 -5.92
C VAL A 287 -25.13 -3.45 -6.55
N VAL A 288 -24.33 -3.01 -7.52
CA VAL A 288 -24.54 -1.75 -8.25
C VAL A 288 -25.84 -1.78 -9.08
N ALA A 289 -26.18 -2.92 -9.68
CA ALA A 289 -27.43 -3.08 -10.42
C ALA A 289 -28.68 -3.08 -9.52
N SER A 290 -28.53 -3.43 -8.25
CA SER A 290 -29.63 -3.50 -7.26
C SER A 290 -29.85 -2.23 -6.44
N ALA A 291 -28.93 -1.25 -6.51
CA ALA A 291 -28.94 0.01 -5.77
C ALA A 291 -29.53 1.18 -6.58
#